data_AF-A0A2T0NAJ9-F1
#
_entry.id   AF-A0A2T0NAJ9-F1
#
_cell.length_a   1.000
_cell.length_b   1.000
_cell.length_c   1.000
_cell.angle_alpha   90.00
_cell.angle_beta   90.00
_cell.angle_gamma   90.00
#
_symmetry.space_group_name_H-M   'P 1'
#
loop_
_entity.id
_entity.type
_entity.pdbx_description
1 polymer ?
#
loop_
_entity_poly.entity_id
_entity_poly.type
_entity_poly.pdbx_seq_one_letter_code
_entity_poly.pdbx_strand_id
1 'polypeptide(L)'
;MTMDTPDASRFTEDPVSPGQELVVQRICARVAGPLAGDGVRVASLPLGGVQVWLDDPRHRWRFYHRMARELRLSGWHTETGPDRLLLLGWSAVCLSHRVRMLGAALKGRLADFDKTAFTAVMVATRLRHDGFPAEDLPAEVEARCADSLRWPARLADLDGLERRSSLEPLRLRLAQVAGLEVKVSRRCGEHLTLATKVARTVSGGAGPARPRAAGPRAGLTERMVCVSVPNVAGSAVTAR
;
A
#
# COMPACT_ATOMS: atom_id res chain seq x y z
N MET A 1 -54.31 -20.11 -21.74
CA MET A 1 -53.39 -20.04 -20.58
C MET A 1 -52.16 -20.88 -20.90
N THR A 2 -51.16 -20.25 -21.50
CA THR A 2 -49.84 -20.84 -21.74
C THR A 2 -48.93 -20.33 -20.64
N MET A 3 -48.34 -21.24 -19.87
CA MET A 3 -47.42 -20.89 -18.79
C MET A 3 -46.09 -20.43 -19.38
N ASP A 4 -45.72 -19.19 -19.08
CA ASP A 4 -44.36 -18.69 -19.27
C ASP A 4 -43.44 -19.36 -18.25
N THR A 5 -42.57 -20.24 -18.74
CA THR A 5 -41.40 -20.72 -17.99
C THR A 5 -40.42 -19.56 -17.78
N PRO A 6 -39.94 -19.29 -16.56
CA PRO A 6 -38.96 -18.25 -16.34
C PRO A 6 -37.62 -18.68 -16.92
N ASP A 7 -37.11 -17.80 -17.77
CA ASP A 7 -35.79 -17.78 -18.38
C ASP A 7 -34.71 -17.90 -17.28
N ALA A 8 -34.21 -19.11 -17.08
CA ALA A 8 -33.06 -19.37 -16.25
C ALA A 8 -31.82 -18.82 -16.97
N SER A 9 -31.61 -17.51 -16.80
CA SER A 9 -30.41 -16.78 -17.17
C SER A 9 -29.19 -17.54 -16.65
N ARG A 10 -28.57 -18.32 -17.55
CA ARG A 10 -27.30 -19.00 -17.31
C ARG A 10 -26.24 -17.92 -17.10
N PHE A 11 -25.97 -17.60 -15.84
CA PHE A 11 -24.73 -16.95 -15.42
C PHE A 11 -23.57 -17.88 -15.80
N THR A 12 -23.14 -17.79 -17.06
CA THR A 12 -21.90 -18.40 -17.50
C THR A 12 -20.82 -17.42 -17.06
N GLU A 13 -20.31 -17.61 -15.85
CA GLU A 13 -19.13 -16.88 -15.41
C GLU A 13 -17.97 -17.24 -16.33
N ASP A 14 -17.25 -16.23 -16.81
CA ASP A 14 -16.02 -16.45 -17.58
C ASP A 14 -15.05 -17.33 -16.77
N PRO A 15 -14.33 -18.26 -17.42
CA PRO A 15 -13.29 -19.01 -16.75
C PRO A 15 -12.30 -18.02 -16.10
N VAL A 16 -11.89 -18.34 -14.87
CA VAL A 16 -10.98 -17.48 -14.12
C VAL A 16 -9.69 -17.29 -14.93
N SER A 17 -9.30 -16.04 -15.13
CA SER A 17 -8.05 -15.70 -15.82
C SER A 17 -6.86 -16.27 -15.02
N PRO A 18 -5.85 -16.86 -15.68
CA PRO A 18 -4.62 -17.31 -15.02
C PRO A 18 -3.93 -16.17 -14.24
N GLY A 19 -4.17 -14.90 -14.60
CA GLY A 19 -3.71 -13.76 -13.82
C GLY A 19 -4.33 -13.67 -12.42
N GLN A 20 -5.59 -14.08 -12.26
CA GLN A 20 -6.27 -14.08 -10.96
C GLN A 20 -5.69 -15.15 -10.02
N GLU A 21 -5.41 -16.35 -10.50
CA GLU A 21 -4.78 -17.40 -9.69
C GLU A 21 -3.42 -16.97 -9.15
N LEU A 22 -2.59 -16.37 -10.01
CA LEU A 22 -1.26 -15.87 -9.63
C LEU A 22 -1.35 -14.77 -8.56
N VAL A 23 -2.30 -13.85 -8.69
CA VAL A 23 -2.53 -12.80 -7.70
C VAL A 23 -2.98 -13.40 -6.36
N VAL A 24 -3.92 -14.34 -6.38
CA VAL A 24 -4.39 -15.02 -5.18
C VAL A 24 -3.25 -15.77 -4.51
N GLN A 25 -2.45 -16.51 -5.29
CA GLN A 25 -1.26 -17.22 -4.81
C GLN A 25 -0.29 -16.26 -4.11
N ARG A 26 0.05 -15.11 -4.71
CA ARG A 26 0.96 -14.13 -4.09
C ARG A 26 0.43 -13.60 -2.76
N ILE A 27 -0.84 -13.19 -2.72
CA ILE A 27 -1.46 -12.67 -1.49
C ILE A 27 -1.45 -13.73 -0.39
N CYS A 28 -1.86 -14.95 -0.71
CA CYS A 28 -1.92 -16.06 0.24
C CYS A 28 -0.52 -16.49 0.70
N ALA A 29 0.45 -16.59 -0.21
CA ALA A 29 1.84 -16.90 0.10
C ALA A 29 2.49 -15.82 0.99
N ARG A 30 2.20 -14.53 0.79
CA ARG A 30 2.71 -13.51 1.72
C ARG A 30 2.17 -13.68 3.15
N VAL A 31 0.93 -14.12 3.29
CA VAL A 31 0.27 -14.26 4.60
C VAL A 31 0.70 -15.53 5.33
N ALA A 32 0.83 -16.64 4.61
CA ALA A 32 1.12 -17.96 5.19
C ALA A 32 2.59 -18.38 5.04
N GLY A 33 3.28 -17.92 3.99
CA GLY A 33 4.63 -18.34 3.59
C GLY A 33 5.71 -18.27 4.66
N PRO A 34 5.75 -17.27 5.57
CA PRO A 34 6.72 -17.26 6.67
C PRO A 34 6.65 -18.48 7.59
N LEU A 35 5.55 -19.25 7.56
CA LEU A 35 5.32 -20.41 8.42
C LEU A 35 4.94 -21.68 7.64
N ALA A 36 4.33 -21.53 6.45
CA ALA A 36 3.87 -22.63 5.61
C ALA A 36 4.83 -22.91 4.42
N GLY A 37 5.87 -22.10 4.22
CA GLY A 37 6.75 -22.20 3.05
C GLY A 37 5.96 -22.12 1.74
N ASP A 38 6.27 -23.02 0.81
CA ASP A 38 5.59 -23.17 -0.49
C ASP A 38 4.28 -23.98 -0.41
N GLY A 39 3.79 -24.27 0.80
CA GLY A 39 2.61 -25.13 1.03
C GLY A 39 1.27 -24.50 0.69
N VAL A 40 1.22 -23.32 0.06
CA VAL A 40 -0.02 -22.69 -0.41
C VAL A 40 -0.31 -23.16 -1.82
N ARG A 41 -1.49 -23.75 -2.03
CA ARG A 41 -1.97 -24.20 -3.34
C ARG A 41 -3.21 -23.43 -3.74
N VAL A 42 -3.30 -23.09 -5.01
CA VAL A 42 -4.39 -22.33 -5.62
C VAL A 42 -4.83 -23.03 -6.91
N ALA A 43 -6.13 -23.14 -7.12
CA ALA A 43 -6.68 -23.64 -8.38
C ALA A 43 -8.05 -23.02 -8.67
N SER A 44 -8.35 -22.82 -9.96
CA SER A 44 -9.68 -22.45 -10.43
C SER A 44 -10.73 -23.51 -10.12
N LEU A 45 -11.96 -23.06 -9.92
CA LEU A 45 -13.12 -23.92 -9.77
C LEU A 45 -13.84 -24.08 -11.13
N PRO A 46 -14.45 -25.26 -11.41
CA PRO A 46 -15.09 -25.52 -12.71
C PRO A 46 -16.23 -24.56 -13.09
N LEU A 47 -16.88 -23.95 -12.10
CA LEU A 47 -18.03 -23.06 -12.29
C LEU A 47 -17.68 -21.58 -12.05
N GLY A 48 -16.39 -21.24 -12.06
CA GLY A 48 -15.93 -19.90 -11.70
C GLY A 48 -15.48 -19.81 -10.24
N GLY A 49 -14.56 -18.87 -9.98
CA GLY A 49 -13.92 -18.69 -8.69
C GLY A 49 -12.64 -19.51 -8.49
N VAL A 50 -12.03 -19.33 -7.32
CA VAL A 50 -10.72 -19.91 -6.97
C VAL A 50 -10.81 -20.58 -5.61
N GLN A 51 -10.17 -21.73 -5.45
CA GLN A 51 -9.97 -22.36 -4.16
C GLN A 51 -8.50 -22.31 -3.75
N VAL A 52 -8.28 -22.17 -2.45
CA VAL A 52 -6.97 -22.16 -1.81
C VAL A 52 -6.94 -23.22 -0.74
N TRP A 53 -5.87 -24.02 -0.69
CA TRP A 53 -5.64 -24.97 0.40
C TRP A 53 -4.18 -24.99 0.84
N LEU A 54 -3.95 -25.47 2.06
CA LEU A 54 -2.62 -25.62 2.64
C LEU A 54 -2.25 -27.09 2.74
N ASP A 55 -1.04 -27.42 2.30
CA ASP A 55 -0.49 -28.78 2.40
C ASP A 55 -0.37 -29.20 3.87
N ASP A 56 0.10 -28.31 4.76
CA ASP A 56 0.16 -28.56 6.21
C ASP A 56 -1.22 -28.34 6.88
N PRO A 57 -1.77 -29.33 7.61
CA PRO A 57 -2.97 -29.16 8.41
C PRO A 57 -2.82 -28.24 9.62
N ARG A 58 -1.60 -27.97 10.09
CA ARG A 58 -1.36 -27.16 11.29
C ARG A 58 -1.76 -25.71 11.05
N HIS A 59 -2.58 -25.17 11.96
CA HIS A 59 -3.03 -23.78 11.96
C HIS A 59 -3.84 -23.34 10.73
N ARG A 60 -4.40 -24.28 9.94
CA ARG A 60 -5.23 -24.00 8.74
C ARG A 60 -6.28 -22.94 9.00
N TRP A 61 -7.05 -23.08 10.08
CA TRP A 61 -8.08 -22.13 10.47
C TRP A 61 -7.55 -20.68 10.59
N ARG A 62 -6.45 -20.49 11.33
CA ARG A 62 -5.83 -19.17 11.52
C ARG A 62 -5.34 -18.58 10.20
N PHE A 63 -4.74 -19.39 9.34
CA PHE A 63 -4.26 -18.92 8.04
C PHE A 63 -5.40 -18.63 7.07
N TYR A 64 -6.42 -19.49 6.97
CA TYR A 64 -7.59 -19.24 6.13
C TYR A 64 -8.29 -17.94 6.50
N HIS A 65 -8.46 -17.64 7.79
CA HIS A 65 -9.05 -16.35 8.20
C HIS A 65 -8.16 -15.15 7.87
N ARG A 66 -6.84 -15.26 8.00
CA ARG A 66 -5.92 -14.17 7.64
C ARG A 66 -5.85 -13.95 6.12
N MET A 67 -5.80 -15.03 5.34
CA MET A 67 -5.81 -14.99 3.87
C MET A 67 -7.14 -14.42 3.37
N ALA A 68 -8.27 -14.92 3.89
CA ALA A 68 -9.60 -14.40 3.61
C ALA A 68 -9.68 -12.89 3.88
N ARG A 69 -9.12 -12.43 5.00
CA ARG A 69 -9.07 -11.00 5.31
C ARG A 69 -8.31 -10.22 4.24
N GLU A 70 -7.10 -10.62 3.86
CA GLU A 70 -6.31 -9.89 2.86
C GLU A 70 -6.95 -9.91 1.46
N LEU A 71 -7.59 -11.02 1.07
CA LEU A 71 -8.36 -11.11 -0.18
C LEU A 71 -9.60 -10.19 -0.14
N ARG A 72 -10.33 -10.15 0.98
CA ARG A 72 -11.44 -9.20 1.17
C ARG A 72 -10.98 -7.75 1.13
N LEU A 73 -9.81 -7.42 1.68
CA LEU A 73 -9.23 -6.07 1.57
C LEU A 73 -8.93 -5.68 0.11
N SER A 74 -8.75 -6.66 -0.77
CA SER A 74 -8.54 -6.47 -2.22
C SER A 74 -9.84 -6.41 -3.02
N GLY A 75 -10.99 -6.69 -2.38
CA GLY A 75 -12.32 -6.52 -2.97
C GLY A 75 -13.08 -7.82 -3.25
N TRP A 76 -12.48 -8.98 -3.00
CA TRP A 76 -13.12 -10.26 -3.27
C TRP A 76 -14.08 -10.72 -2.17
N HIS A 77 -15.07 -11.51 -2.57
CA HIS A 77 -15.85 -12.34 -1.67
C HIS A 77 -15.10 -13.63 -1.36
N THR A 78 -15.07 -14.02 -0.08
CA THR A 78 -14.42 -15.28 0.33
C THR A 78 -15.27 -16.04 1.34
N GLU A 79 -15.21 -17.37 1.26
CA GLU A 79 -15.79 -18.28 2.25
C GLU A 79 -14.71 -19.20 2.82
N THR A 80 -14.65 -19.29 4.15
CA THR A 80 -13.67 -20.12 4.86
C THR A 80 -14.33 -21.45 5.24
N GLY A 81 -13.91 -22.55 4.60
CA GLY A 81 -14.27 -23.91 4.99
C GLY A 81 -13.24 -24.55 5.92
N PRO A 82 -13.46 -25.81 6.35
CA PRO A 82 -12.55 -26.54 7.25
C PRO A 82 -11.19 -26.82 6.58
N ASP A 83 -11.21 -27.21 5.31
CA ASP A 83 -10.01 -27.62 4.57
C ASP A 83 -9.62 -26.68 3.43
N ARG A 84 -10.49 -25.75 3.05
CA ARG A 84 -10.29 -24.87 1.89
C ARG A 84 -10.83 -23.48 2.15
N LEU A 85 -10.19 -22.50 1.52
CA LEU A 85 -10.67 -21.12 1.39
C LEU A 85 -11.18 -20.93 -0.04
N LEU A 86 -12.43 -20.52 -0.19
CA LEU A 86 -13.05 -20.28 -1.48
C LEU A 86 -13.10 -18.78 -1.76
N LEU A 87 -12.88 -18.42 -3.02
CA LEU A 87 -12.96 -17.08 -3.59
C LEU A 87 -14.02 -17.09 -4.68
N LEU A 88 -15.20 -16.53 -4.40
CA LEU A 88 -16.38 -16.66 -5.26
C LEU A 88 -16.61 -15.45 -6.18
N GLY A 89 -15.57 -14.64 -6.40
CA GLY A 89 -15.64 -13.44 -7.24
C GLY A 89 -15.66 -12.12 -6.45
N TRP A 90 -16.16 -11.06 -7.07
CA TRP A 90 -16.12 -9.70 -6.51
C TRP A 90 -17.23 -9.45 -5.49
N SER A 91 -16.92 -8.71 -4.42
CA SER A 91 -17.91 -8.29 -3.43
C SER A 91 -18.12 -6.79 -3.45
N ALA A 92 -19.35 -6.34 -3.69
CA ALA A 92 -19.70 -4.91 -3.64
C ALA A 92 -19.34 -4.27 -2.29
N VAL A 93 -19.55 -5.00 -1.18
CA VAL A 93 -19.21 -4.55 0.18
C VAL A 93 -17.69 -4.40 0.33
N CYS A 94 -16.92 -5.41 -0.09
CA CYS A 94 -15.47 -5.39 0.03
C CYS A 94 -14.83 -4.33 -0.87
N LEU A 95 -15.32 -4.15 -2.09
CA LEU A 95 -14.89 -3.10 -3.00
C LEU A 95 -15.20 -1.70 -2.43
N SER A 96 -16.38 -1.51 -1.86
CA SER A 96 -16.75 -0.25 -1.19
C SER A 96 -15.84 0.05 0.00
N HIS A 97 -15.50 -0.98 0.78
CA HIS A 97 -14.53 -0.87 1.85
C HIS A 97 -13.14 -0.49 1.33
N ARG A 98 -12.67 -1.13 0.26
CA ARG A 98 -11.39 -0.81 -0.38
C ARG A 98 -11.33 0.64 -0.88
N VAL A 99 -12.38 1.13 -1.53
CA VAL A 99 -12.48 2.55 -1.93
C VAL A 99 -12.30 3.48 -0.73
N ARG A 100 -12.97 3.19 0.39
CA ARG A 100 -12.82 3.99 1.62
C ARG A 100 -11.39 3.93 2.15
N MET A 101 -10.77 2.76 2.20
CA MET A 101 -9.39 2.62 2.69
C MET A 101 -8.39 3.38 1.81
N LEU A 102 -8.48 3.25 0.49
CA LEU A 102 -7.59 3.95 -0.45
C LEU A 102 -7.80 5.47 -0.35
N GLY A 103 -9.05 5.92 -0.26
CA GLY A 103 -9.37 7.33 -0.04
C GLY A 103 -8.82 7.86 1.28
N ALA A 104 -8.93 7.10 2.38
CA ALA A 104 -8.37 7.47 3.67
C ALA A 104 -6.83 7.49 3.66
N ALA A 105 -6.19 6.56 2.96
CA ALA A 105 -4.74 6.55 2.79
C ALA A 105 -4.25 7.82 2.08
N LEU A 106 -4.90 8.20 0.98
CA LEU A 106 -4.57 9.40 0.20
C LEU A 106 -4.78 10.70 0.99
N LYS A 107 -5.83 10.77 1.82
CA LYS A 107 -6.13 11.95 2.64
C LYS A 107 -5.32 12.03 3.93
N GLY A 108 -4.85 10.89 4.44
CA GLY A 108 -4.11 10.79 5.68
C GLY A 108 -2.63 10.54 5.43
N ARG A 109 -2.17 9.31 5.68
CA ARG A 109 -0.75 8.95 5.69
C ARG A 109 0.01 9.35 4.41
N LEU A 110 -0.62 9.28 3.24
CA LEU A 110 0.03 9.58 1.95
C LEU A 110 -0.03 11.08 1.56
N ALA A 111 -0.67 11.91 2.37
CA ALA A 111 -0.54 13.36 2.27
C ALA A 111 0.57 13.91 3.17
N ASP A 112 1.05 13.11 4.13
CA ASP A 112 2.01 13.51 5.16
C ASP A 112 3.45 13.18 4.73
N PHE A 113 4.05 14.08 3.95
CA PHE A 113 5.43 13.98 3.49
C PHE A 113 6.46 14.28 4.60
N ASP A 114 6.10 15.15 5.55
CA ASP A 114 6.98 15.51 6.66
C ASP A 114 7.27 14.31 7.55
N LYS A 115 6.26 13.49 7.84
CA LYS A 115 6.46 12.22 8.57
C LYS A 115 7.38 11.27 7.83
N THR A 116 7.30 11.20 6.49
CA THR A 116 8.21 10.38 5.69
C THR A 116 9.64 10.92 5.74
N ALA A 117 9.84 12.23 5.57
CA ALA A 117 11.15 12.85 5.67
C ALA A 117 11.77 12.64 7.06
N PHE A 118 11.00 12.88 8.13
CA PHE A 118 11.45 12.66 9.51
C PHE A 118 11.85 11.21 9.75
N THR A 119 11.01 10.25 9.32
CA THR A 119 11.32 8.82 9.43
C THR A 119 12.61 8.47 8.67
N ALA A 120 12.77 8.98 7.45
CA ALA A 120 13.95 8.74 6.64
C ALA A 120 15.23 9.30 7.28
N VAL A 121 15.20 10.52 7.85
CA VAL A 121 16.32 11.09 8.61
C VAL A 121 16.66 10.21 9.81
N MET A 122 15.66 9.87 10.63
CA MET A 122 15.87 9.06 11.85
C MET A 122 16.49 7.70 11.53
N VAL A 123 15.97 7.02 10.51
CA VAL A 123 16.49 5.72 10.06
C VAL A 123 17.90 5.87 9.49
N ALA A 124 18.13 6.85 8.61
CA ALA A 124 19.42 7.07 7.97
C ALA A 124 20.51 7.40 8.99
N THR A 125 20.24 8.34 9.91
CA THR A 125 21.19 8.74 10.96
C THR A 125 21.53 7.58 11.88
N ARG A 126 20.54 6.77 12.27
CA ARG A 126 20.79 5.57 13.10
C ARG A 126 21.67 4.56 12.36
N LEU A 127 21.35 4.24 11.12
CA LEU A 127 22.15 3.34 10.29
C LEU A 127 23.60 3.84 10.15
N ARG A 128 23.79 5.15 9.95
CA ARG A 128 25.12 5.76 9.90
C ARG A 128 25.88 5.66 11.21
N HIS A 129 25.21 5.86 12.33
CA HIS A 129 25.80 5.68 13.65
C HIS A 129 26.23 4.22 13.88
N ASP A 130 25.42 3.27 13.40
CA ASP A 130 25.68 1.83 13.47
C ASP A 130 26.73 1.35 12.43
N GLY A 131 27.37 2.26 11.68
CA GLY A 131 28.43 1.94 10.72
C GLY A 131 27.95 1.40 9.37
N PHE A 132 26.67 1.57 9.01
CA PHE A 132 26.12 1.09 7.74
C PHE A 132 26.77 1.80 6.53
N PRO A 133 27.07 1.07 5.43
CA PRO A 133 27.69 1.63 4.22
C PRO A 133 26.91 2.83 3.65
N ALA A 134 27.63 3.86 3.20
CA ALA A 134 27.01 5.09 2.71
C ALA A 134 26.29 4.88 1.37
N GLU A 135 26.88 4.02 0.53
CA GLU A 135 26.41 3.62 -0.79
C GLU A 135 25.07 2.88 -0.75
N ASP A 136 24.87 2.04 0.25
CA ASP A 136 23.66 1.21 0.40
C ASP A 136 22.56 1.92 1.20
N LEU A 137 22.91 2.99 1.91
CA LEU A 137 22.01 3.72 2.81
C LEU A 137 20.69 4.13 2.14
N PRO A 138 20.67 4.67 0.89
CA PRO A 138 19.42 5.07 0.28
C PRO A 138 18.46 3.91 0.03
N ALA A 139 18.97 2.75 -0.40
CA ALA A 139 18.16 1.58 -0.67
C ALA A 139 17.57 0.99 0.63
N GLU A 140 18.36 0.92 1.70
CA GLU A 140 17.90 0.43 3.00
C GLU A 140 16.85 1.36 3.63
N VAL A 141 17.04 2.69 3.54
CA VAL A 141 16.06 3.67 4.03
C VAL A 141 14.78 3.62 3.21
N GLU A 142 14.89 3.47 1.89
CA GLU A 142 13.74 3.28 0.99
C GLU A 142 12.94 2.04 1.39
N ALA A 143 13.60 0.89 1.58
CA ALA A 143 12.96 -0.37 1.99
C ALA A 143 12.20 -0.22 3.31
N ARG A 144 12.83 0.36 4.36
CA ARG A 144 12.16 0.59 5.66
C ARG A 144 10.98 1.56 5.55
N CYS A 145 11.09 2.56 4.68
CA CYS A 145 9.98 3.47 4.41
C CYS A 145 8.84 2.77 3.64
N ALA A 146 9.16 1.91 2.68
CA ALA A 146 8.18 1.10 1.95
C ALA A 146 7.40 0.17 2.90
N ASP A 147 8.09 -0.48 3.84
CA ASP A 147 7.48 -1.32 4.87
C ASP A 147 6.54 -0.52 5.78
N SER A 148 6.96 0.70 6.18
CA SER A 148 6.15 1.60 6.99
C SER A 148 4.88 2.07 6.26
N LEU A 149 4.97 2.29 4.95
CA LEU A 149 3.82 2.66 4.12
C LEU A 149 2.84 1.50 3.90
N ARG A 150 3.32 0.25 3.89
CA ARG A 150 2.57 -1.01 3.67
C ARG A 150 1.90 -1.17 2.29
N TRP A 151 1.51 -0.08 1.66
CA TRP A 151 0.84 -0.05 0.36
C TRP A 151 1.68 -0.57 -0.81
N PRO A 152 3.00 -0.29 -0.92
CA PRO A 152 3.80 -0.76 -2.06
C PRO A 152 3.69 -2.28 -2.27
N ALA A 153 3.99 -3.07 -1.23
CA ALA A 153 3.89 -4.53 -1.29
C ALA A 153 2.44 -5.01 -1.55
N ARG A 154 1.44 -4.34 -0.96
CA ARG A 154 0.02 -4.70 -1.15
C ARG A 154 -0.50 -4.42 -2.56
N LEU A 155 0.07 -3.44 -3.25
CA LEU A 155 -0.30 -3.13 -4.63
C LEU A 155 0.45 -4.02 -5.61
N ALA A 156 1.74 -4.30 -5.36
CA ALA A 156 2.53 -5.22 -6.15
C ALA A 156 1.92 -6.63 -6.24
N ASP A 157 1.28 -7.13 -5.17
CA ASP A 157 0.61 -8.42 -5.25
C ASP A 157 -0.50 -8.47 -6.31
N LEU A 158 -1.09 -7.32 -6.63
CA LEU A 158 -2.23 -7.18 -7.54
C LEU A 158 -1.79 -6.96 -9.00
N ASP A 159 -0.48 -6.99 -9.29
CA ASP A 159 0.03 -6.81 -10.64
C ASP A 159 -0.48 -7.92 -11.58
N GLY A 160 -0.98 -7.53 -12.76
CA GLY A 160 -1.60 -8.46 -13.70
C GLY A 160 -3.03 -8.89 -13.32
N LEU A 161 -3.63 -8.33 -12.26
CA LEU A 161 -5.02 -8.60 -11.90
C LEU A 161 -6.00 -7.96 -12.89
N GLU A 162 -6.73 -8.80 -13.62
CA GLU A 162 -7.85 -8.38 -14.43
C GLU A 162 -9.11 -8.15 -13.59
N ARG A 163 -9.66 -6.93 -13.64
CA ARG A 163 -10.86 -6.55 -12.88
C ARG A 163 -12.04 -6.39 -13.83
N ARG A 164 -12.71 -7.50 -14.13
CA ARG A 164 -13.89 -7.54 -14.99
C ARG A 164 -15.11 -8.04 -14.22
N SER A 165 -16.28 -7.54 -14.61
CA SER A 165 -17.58 -8.03 -14.15
C SER A 165 -18.64 -7.67 -15.19
N SER A 166 -19.56 -8.58 -15.47
CA SER A 166 -20.75 -8.33 -16.29
C SER A 166 -21.81 -7.50 -15.57
N LEU A 167 -21.72 -7.38 -14.23
CA LEU A 167 -22.65 -6.61 -13.43
C LEU A 167 -22.22 -5.14 -13.39
N GLU A 168 -23.05 -4.27 -13.96
CA GLU A 168 -22.78 -2.83 -14.07
C GLU A 168 -22.34 -2.16 -12.74
N PRO A 169 -23.03 -2.41 -11.60
CA PRO A 169 -22.63 -1.80 -10.33
C PRO A 169 -21.23 -2.21 -9.87
N LEU A 170 -20.83 -3.46 -10.14
CA LEU A 170 -19.49 -3.96 -9.80
C LEU A 170 -18.44 -3.39 -10.75
N ARG A 171 -18.75 -3.31 -12.05
CA ARG A 171 -17.86 -2.75 -13.08
C ARG A 171 -17.44 -1.31 -12.74
N LEU A 172 -18.40 -0.45 -12.42
CA LEU A 172 -18.10 0.93 -12.00
C LEU A 172 -17.24 0.99 -10.74
N ARG A 173 -17.52 0.12 -9.76
CA ARG A 173 -16.77 0.08 -8.50
C ARG A 173 -15.34 -0.42 -8.70
N LEU A 174 -15.14 -1.41 -9.57
CA LEU A 174 -13.82 -1.93 -9.94
C LEU A 174 -12.98 -0.86 -10.64
N ALA A 175 -13.57 -0.10 -11.56
CA ALA A 175 -12.90 1.02 -12.21
C ALA A 175 -12.50 2.11 -11.19
N GLN A 176 -13.38 2.42 -10.24
CA GLN A 176 -13.08 3.36 -9.15
C GLN A 176 -11.91 2.89 -8.29
N VAL A 177 -11.88 1.60 -7.92
CA VAL A 177 -10.78 0.99 -7.17
C VAL A 177 -9.46 1.10 -7.94
N ALA A 178 -9.44 0.70 -9.22
CA ALA A 178 -8.24 0.77 -10.05
C ALA A 178 -7.69 2.20 -10.15
N GLY A 179 -8.57 3.20 -10.37
CA GLY A 179 -8.17 4.60 -10.40
C GLY A 179 -7.58 5.12 -9.08
N LEU A 180 -8.09 4.63 -7.94
CA LEU A 180 -7.54 4.98 -6.62
C LEU A 180 -6.23 4.27 -6.32
N GLU A 181 -6.07 3.01 -6.73
CA GLU A 181 -4.82 2.25 -6.58
C GLU A 181 -3.67 2.90 -7.35
N VAL A 182 -3.92 3.37 -8.59
CA VAL A 182 -2.92 4.12 -9.36
C VAL A 182 -2.48 5.38 -8.62
N LYS A 183 -3.44 6.13 -8.04
CA LYS A 183 -3.13 7.33 -7.24
C LYS A 183 -2.32 6.99 -6.00
N VAL A 184 -2.68 5.92 -5.29
CA VAL A 184 -1.94 5.44 -4.10
C VAL A 184 -0.53 4.99 -4.48
N SER A 185 -0.38 4.21 -5.56
CA SER A 185 0.91 3.75 -6.07
C SER A 185 1.82 4.93 -6.39
N ARG A 186 1.32 5.91 -7.15
CA ARG A 186 2.04 7.14 -7.46
C ARG A 186 2.48 7.89 -6.19
N ARG A 187 1.58 8.10 -5.22
CA ARG A 187 1.92 8.79 -3.96
C ARG A 187 2.96 8.01 -3.15
N CYS A 188 2.90 6.68 -3.14
CA CYS A 188 3.93 5.87 -2.52
C CYS A 188 5.29 6.09 -3.20
N GLY A 189 5.35 6.05 -4.53
CA GLY A 189 6.59 6.34 -5.28
C GLY A 189 7.18 7.72 -4.98
N GLU A 190 6.33 8.74 -4.83
CA GLU A 190 6.77 10.09 -4.42
C GLU A 190 7.38 10.09 -3.01
N HIS A 191 6.79 9.37 -2.04
CA HIS A 191 7.36 9.21 -0.70
C HIS A 191 8.68 8.46 -0.70
N LEU A 192 8.81 7.37 -1.46
CA LEU A 192 10.04 6.57 -1.54
C LEU A 192 11.17 7.36 -2.20
N THR A 193 10.85 8.13 -3.24
CA THR A 193 11.79 9.08 -3.86
C THR A 193 12.27 10.13 -2.86
N LEU A 194 11.37 10.68 -2.03
CA LEU A 194 11.74 11.62 -0.97
C LEU A 194 12.66 10.97 0.06
N ALA A 195 12.31 9.79 0.55
CA ALA A 195 13.11 9.05 1.53
C ALA A 195 14.54 8.78 1.01
N THR A 196 14.66 8.35 -0.25
CA THR A 196 15.94 8.13 -0.92
C THR A 196 16.77 9.41 -1.02
N LYS A 197 16.14 10.54 -1.38
CA LYS A 197 16.82 11.85 -1.44
C LYS A 197 17.35 12.28 -0.06
N VAL A 198 16.52 12.12 0.98
CA VAL A 198 16.91 12.41 2.37
C VAL A 198 18.09 11.54 2.79
N ALA A 199 18.04 10.23 2.54
CA ALA A 199 19.14 9.32 2.85
C ALA A 199 20.45 9.72 2.16
N ARG A 200 20.39 10.10 0.88
CA ARG A 200 21.56 10.62 0.14
C ARG A 200 22.15 11.88 0.81
N THR A 201 21.31 12.82 1.24
CA THR A 201 21.81 14.01 1.95
C THR A 201 22.47 13.66 3.28
N VAL A 202 21.96 12.68 4.03
CA VAL A 202 22.56 12.21 5.28
C VAL A 202 23.88 11.45 5.05
N SER A 203 24.00 10.72 3.94
CA SER A 203 25.23 10.01 3.56
C SER A 203 26.39 10.93 3.15
N GLY A 204 26.19 12.25 3.07
CA GLY A 204 27.18 13.20 2.56
C GLY A 204 27.22 13.30 1.04
N GLY A 205 26.31 12.62 0.33
CA GLY A 205 26.10 12.81 -1.09
C GLY A 205 25.62 14.23 -1.37
N ALA A 206 26.40 15.00 -2.13
CA ALA A 206 25.99 16.32 -2.59
C ALA A 206 24.60 16.20 -3.23
N GLY A 207 23.61 16.94 -2.69
CA GLY A 207 22.32 17.09 -3.36
C GLY A 207 22.55 17.57 -4.81
N PRO A 208 21.62 17.34 -5.76
CA PRO A 208 21.80 17.84 -7.11
C PRO A 208 22.14 19.32 -7.00
N ALA A 209 23.34 19.69 -7.46
CA ALA A 209 23.77 21.06 -7.49
C ALA A 209 22.73 21.77 -8.35
N ARG A 210 21.81 22.49 -7.71
CA ARG A 210 20.93 23.42 -8.40
C ARG A 210 21.92 24.30 -9.18
N PRO A 211 21.87 24.37 -10.51
CA PRO A 211 22.76 25.26 -11.22
C PRO A 211 22.46 26.64 -10.65
N ARG A 212 23.39 27.15 -9.86
CA ARG A 212 23.42 28.56 -9.49
C ARG A 212 23.57 29.24 -10.84
N ALA A 213 22.45 29.71 -11.38
CA ALA A 213 22.50 30.70 -12.44
C ALA A 213 23.46 31.77 -11.94
N ALA A 214 24.56 31.95 -12.64
CA ALA A 214 25.52 33.00 -12.38
C ALA A 214 24.83 34.33 -12.69
N GLY A 215 24.01 34.80 -11.74
CA GLY A 215 23.49 36.15 -11.71
C GLY A 215 24.62 37.11 -11.35
N PRO A 216 24.65 38.32 -11.91
CA PRO A 216 25.75 39.26 -11.69
C PRO A 216 25.89 39.59 -10.22
N ARG A 217 27.13 39.57 -9.72
CA ARG A 217 27.49 40.07 -8.39
C ARG A 217 27.20 41.57 -8.34
N ALA A 218 26.12 41.95 -7.66
CA ALA A 218 25.91 43.30 -7.14
C ALA A 218 26.05 43.25 -5.62
N GLY A 219 26.86 44.16 -5.09
CA GLY A 219 27.33 44.16 -3.70
C GLY A 219 26.26 44.46 -2.65
N LEU A 220 26.63 44.09 -1.41
CA LEU A 220 26.31 44.71 -0.12
C LEU A 220 24.94 45.40 0.03
N THR A 221 24.10 44.85 0.90
CA THR A 221 23.82 45.45 2.22
C THR A 221 23.11 44.44 3.11
N GLU A 222 23.58 44.32 4.35
CA GLU A 222 22.94 43.64 5.47
C GLU A 222 21.51 44.16 5.67
N ARG A 223 20.54 43.28 5.93
CA ARG A 223 19.29 43.64 6.63
C ARG A 223 18.56 42.43 7.22
N MET A 224 18.65 42.37 8.55
CA MET A 224 17.69 41.88 9.55
C MET A 224 16.95 40.56 9.31
N VAL A 225 17.31 39.58 10.15
CA VAL A 225 16.45 38.45 10.53
C VAL A 225 15.66 38.85 11.78
N CYS A 226 14.34 38.97 11.68
CA CYS A 226 13.47 39.07 12.86
C CYS A 226 13.18 37.66 13.37
N VAL A 227 13.81 37.29 14.50
CA VAL A 227 13.43 36.13 15.30
C VAL A 227 12.48 36.62 16.39
N SER A 228 11.23 36.15 16.37
CA SER A 228 10.28 36.43 17.44
C SER A 228 10.38 35.34 18.52
N VAL A 229 10.87 35.70 19.71
CA VAL A 229 10.83 34.88 20.91
C VAL A 229 9.61 35.31 21.75
N PRO A 230 8.68 34.42 22.13
CA PRO A 230 7.62 34.77 23.07
C PRO A 230 8.20 34.89 24.49
N ASN A 231 8.18 36.11 25.04
CA ASN A 231 8.59 36.34 26.41
C ASN A 231 7.38 36.21 27.34
N VAL A 232 7.44 35.22 28.25
CA VAL A 232 6.46 34.99 29.31
C VAL A 232 6.79 35.97 30.45
N ALA A 233 5.93 36.96 30.70
CA ALA A 233 6.08 37.83 31.86
C ALA A 233 5.42 37.16 33.07
N GLY A 234 6.22 36.39 33.81
CA GLY A 234 5.96 36.05 35.19
C GLY A 234 6.71 37.01 36.14
N SER A 235 6.00 37.43 37.18
CA SER A 235 6.48 37.80 38.52
C SER A 235 6.50 39.28 38.93
N ALA A 236 5.49 39.63 39.75
CA ALA A 236 5.57 40.04 41.15
C ALA A 236 6.34 41.32 41.62
N VAL A 237 5.61 42.13 42.44
CA VAL A 237 6.03 42.77 43.73
C VAL A 237 6.91 44.05 43.59
N THR A 238 6.73 45.22 44.25
CA THR A 238 5.93 45.75 45.39
C THR A 238 5.98 47.30 45.47
N ALA A 239 5.06 47.86 46.28
CA ALA A 239 5.17 49.04 47.17
C ALA A 239 5.02 50.49 46.63
N ARG A 240 3.90 51.13 47.01
CA ARG A 240 3.84 52.13 48.09
C ARG A 240 2.43 52.19 48.68
#